data_AF-A0AAU0M405-F1
#
_entry.id   AF-A0AAU0M405-F1
#
_cell.length_a   1.000
_cell.length_b   1.000
_cell.length_c   1.000
_cell.angle_alpha   90.00
_cell.angle_beta   90.00
_cell.angle_gamma   90.00
#
_symmetry.space_group_name_H-M   'P 1'
#
loop_
_entity.id
_entity.type
_entity.pdbx_description
1 polymer ?
#
loop_
_entity_poly.entity_id
_entity_poly.type
_entity_poly.pdbx_seq_one_letter_code
_entity_poly.pdbx_strand_id
1 'polypeptide(L)'
;MTGRTCGATCRDGHPCRRLPMKGQARCRLHGGKSPQALRKAAERAAEAKLTAQIAVRAGRPIEDPVRWLQDVGGEVDQWLALCRAELAKATDVEESDALIRLYERALGRALDAADRMARLGIDTKFLDQRQARLDDAQGEVLIRVINRAVTDILAAADATLPADQTNTIIAAAIDTEAGDPAPQTITTL
;
A
#
# COMPACT_ATOMS: atom_id res chain seq x y z
N MET A 1 -44.20 9.31 10.05
CA MET A 1 -42.81 9.69 10.38
C MET A 1 -42.80 11.06 11.05
N THR A 2 -42.80 11.12 12.37
CA THR A 2 -42.61 12.36 13.13
C THR A 2 -41.18 12.87 12.89
N GLY A 3 -41.05 14.02 12.24
CA GLY A 3 -39.74 14.63 12.00
C GLY A 3 -39.02 14.87 13.33
N ARG A 4 -37.73 14.51 13.41
CA ARG A 4 -36.91 14.75 14.61
C ARG A 4 -36.96 16.25 14.94
N THR A 5 -37.19 16.58 16.21
CA THR A 5 -37.11 17.96 16.72
C THR A 5 -35.76 18.21 17.39
N CYS A 6 -35.35 19.47 17.51
CA CYS A 6 -34.10 19.87 18.15
C CYS A 6 -33.95 19.36 19.58
N GLY A 7 -35.02 19.38 20.38
CA GLY A 7 -35.07 18.84 21.74
C GLY A 7 -34.08 19.47 22.74
N ALA A 8 -33.45 20.60 22.41
CA ALA A 8 -32.58 21.32 23.35
C ALA A 8 -33.46 22.13 24.30
N THR A 9 -33.12 22.18 25.59
CA THR A 9 -33.87 22.96 26.57
C THR A 9 -33.72 24.44 26.25
N CYS A 10 -34.85 25.10 25.96
CA CYS A 10 -34.94 26.54 25.78
C CYS A 10 -34.80 27.25 27.15
N ARG A 11 -34.60 28.58 27.12
CA ARG A 11 -34.46 29.40 28.35
C ARG A 11 -35.72 29.38 29.24
N ASP A 12 -36.88 29.11 28.65
CA ASP A 12 -38.17 28.95 29.32
C ASP A 12 -38.37 27.54 29.93
N GLY A 13 -37.35 26.68 29.88
CA GLY A 13 -37.38 25.32 30.43
C GLY A 13 -38.05 24.28 29.54
N HIS A 14 -38.66 24.68 28.42
CA HIS A 14 -39.32 23.75 27.51
C HIS A 14 -38.37 23.22 26.41
N PRO A 15 -38.59 22.00 25.89
CA PRO A 15 -37.75 21.46 24.82
C PRO A 15 -38.01 22.17 23.48
N CYS A 16 -36.94 22.48 22.76
CA CYS A 16 -37.00 23.14 21.47
C CYS A 16 -37.67 22.26 20.41
N ARG A 17 -38.82 22.72 19.90
CA ARG A 17 -39.59 22.02 18.85
C ARG A 17 -39.15 22.35 17.43
N ARG A 18 -38.14 23.20 17.23
CA ARG A 18 -37.64 23.56 15.90
C ARG A 18 -36.99 22.34 15.23
N LEU A 19 -37.06 22.30 13.90
CA LEU A 19 -36.37 21.27 13.12
C LEU A 19 -34.84 21.40 13.28
N PRO A 20 -34.13 20.29 13.48
CA PRO A 20 -32.68 20.24 13.38
C PRO A 20 -32.19 20.64 11.99
N MET A 21 -30.94 21.10 11.91
CA MET A 21 -30.29 21.23 10.61
C MET A 21 -30.04 19.85 9.98
N LYS A 22 -29.95 19.79 8.65
CA LYS A 22 -29.79 18.52 7.91
C LYS A 22 -28.58 17.74 8.44
N GLY A 23 -28.79 16.47 8.78
CA GLY A 23 -27.74 15.58 9.31
C GLY A 23 -27.32 15.88 10.76
N GLN A 24 -28.10 16.69 11.50
CA GLN A 24 -27.77 17.12 12.86
C GLN A 24 -28.91 16.84 13.84
N ALA A 25 -28.58 16.89 15.14
CA ALA A 25 -29.55 16.77 16.23
C ALA A 25 -30.13 18.11 16.67
N ARG A 26 -29.45 19.23 16.39
CA ARG A 26 -29.83 20.57 16.89
C ARG A 26 -30.20 21.52 15.77
N CYS A 27 -31.05 22.49 16.09
CA CYS A 27 -31.44 23.55 15.15
C CYS A 27 -30.37 24.65 15.09
N ARG A 28 -30.53 25.58 14.15
CA ARG A 28 -29.59 26.70 13.96
C ARG A 28 -29.35 27.54 15.23
N LEU A 29 -30.35 27.65 16.11
CA LEU A 29 -30.26 28.45 17.34
C LEU A 29 -29.58 27.71 18.50
N HIS A 30 -29.59 26.37 18.49
CA HIS A 30 -28.99 25.57 19.55
C HIS A 30 -27.70 24.91 19.07
N GLY A 31 -26.85 25.71 18.42
CA GLY A 31 -25.51 25.30 17.99
C GLY A 31 -25.44 24.56 16.65
N GLY A 32 -26.55 24.30 15.95
CA GLY A 32 -26.52 23.59 14.67
C GLY A 32 -25.82 24.34 13.53
N LYS A 33 -25.68 25.68 13.67
CA LYS A 33 -24.93 26.52 12.72
C LYS A 33 -23.46 26.71 13.12
N SER A 34 -22.98 26.10 14.21
CA SER A 34 -21.58 26.23 14.59
C SER A 34 -20.67 25.56 13.55
N PRO A 35 -19.45 26.08 13.29
CA PRO A 35 -18.53 25.47 12.34
C PRO A 35 -18.26 23.99 12.64
N GLN A 36 -18.11 23.63 13.92
CA GLN A 36 -17.90 22.26 14.34
C GLN A 36 -19.11 21.35 14.06
N ALA A 37 -20.33 21.84 14.32
CA ALA A 37 -21.55 21.08 14.05
C ALA A 37 -21.76 20.85 12.55
N LEU A 38 -21.47 21.86 11.73
CA LEU A 38 -21.51 21.76 10.27
C LEU A 38 -20.46 20.75 9.75
N ARG A 39 -19.21 20.83 10.23
CA ARG A 39 -18.15 19.87 9.86
C ARG A 39 -18.56 18.44 10.20
N LYS A 40 -19.05 18.19 11.42
CA LYS A 40 -19.54 16.87 11.84
C LYS A 40 -20.76 16.40 11.08
N ALA A 41 -21.66 17.29 10.66
CA ALA A 41 -22.79 16.95 9.82
C ALA A 41 -22.34 16.50 8.42
N ALA A 42 -21.36 17.22 7.85
CA ALA A 42 -20.76 16.87 6.56
C ALA A 42 -20.04 15.52 6.62
N GLU A 43 -19.24 15.28 7.66
CA GLU A 43 -18.59 13.98 7.92
C GLU A 43 -19.62 12.83 7.94
N ARG A 44 -20.67 12.92 8.75
CA ARG A 44 -21.71 11.88 8.84
C ARG A 44 -22.48 11.70 7.53
N ALA A 45 -22.75 12.78 6.80
CA ALA A 45 -23.43 12.70 5.52
C ALA A 45 -22.57 11.99 4.46
N ALA A 46 -21.26 12.26 4.45
CA ALA A 46 -20.31 11.57 3.59
C ALA A 46 -20.20 10.09 3.97
N GLU A 47 -20.08 9.78 5.26
CA GLU A 47 -20.05 8.40 5.77
C GLU A 47 -21.31 7.63 5.38
N ALA A 48 -22.50 8.17 5.66
CA ALA A 48 -23.77 7.52 5.31
C ALA A 48 -23.91 7.27 3.80
N LYS A 49 -23.42 8.20 2.97
CA LYS A 49 -23.39 8.03 1.51
C LYS A 49 -22.48 6.86 1.11
N LEU A 50 -21.29 6.75 1.72
CA LEU A 50 -20.37 5.65 1.45
C LEU A 50 -20.90 4.31 1.96
N THR A 51 -21.46 4.26 3.17
CA THR A 51 -22.11 3.06 3.72
C THR A 51 -23.21 2.55 2.80
N ALA A 52 -24.06 3.44 2.28
CA ALA A 52 -25.10 3.07 1.33
C ALA A 52 -24.53 2.48 0.03
N GLN A 53 -23.40 2.98 -0.46
CA GLN A 53 -22.73 2.44 -1.65
C GLN A 53 -22.08 1.08 -1.38
N ILE A 54 -21.44 0.91 -0.22
CA ILE A 54 -20.83 -0.36 0.20
C ILE A 54 -21.92 -1.43 0.35
N ALA A 55 -23.06 -1.10 0.95
CA ALA A 55 -24.16 -2.06 1.14
C ALA A 55 -24.71 -2.63 -0.18
N VAL A 56 -24.59 -1.88 -1.28
CA VAL A 56 -25.04 -2.30 -2.62
C VAL A 56 -23.95 -3.08 -3.37
N ARG A 57 -22.68 -2.95 -2.98
CA ARG A 57 -21.55 -3.60 -3.65
C ARG A 57 -21.19 -4.87 -2.90
N ALA A 58 -21.30 -6.03 -3.56
CA ALA A 58 -20.72 -7.26 -3.00
C ALA A 58 -19.21 -7.05 -2.86
N GLY A 59 -18.74 -6.95 -1.61
CA GLY A 59 -17.32 -6.87 -1.32
C GLY A 59 -16.64 -8.12 -1.87
N ARG A 60 -15.49 -7.94 -2.54
CA ARG A 60 -14.61 -9.07 -2.85
C ARG A 60 -13.83 -9.43 -1.58
N PRO A 61 -13.64 -10.72 -1.28
CA PRO A 61 -12.69 -11.12 -0.26
C PRO A 61 -11.31 -10.52 -0.56
N ILE A 62 -10.59 -10.13 0.50
CA ILE A 62 -9.18 -9.75 0.38
C ILE A 62 -8.40 -11.04 0.14
N GLU A 63 -7.83 -11.19 -1.06
CA GLU A 63 -7.16 -12.42 -1.51
C GLU A 63 -5.84 -12.67 -0.77
N ASP A 64 -5.08 -11.60 -0.51
CA ASP A 64 -3.82 -11.64 0.22
C ASP A 64 -3.81 -10.56 1.31
N PRO A 65 -4.31 -10.87 2.53
CA PRO A 65 -4.38 -9.92 3.62
C PRO A 65 -3.02 -9.40 4.09
N VAL A 66 -1.96 -10.20 3.91
CA VAL A 66 -0.59 -9.83 4.28
C VAL A 66 -0.10 -8.71 3.38
N ARG A 67 -0.18 -8.93 2.05
CA ARG A 67 0.24 -7.93 1.08
C ARG A 67 -0.56 -6.64 1.21
N TRP A 68 -1.88 -6.75 1.38
CA TRP A 68 -2.74 -5.59 1.60
C TRP A 68 -2.32 -4.77 2.83
N LEU A 69 -1.96 -5.43 3.94
CA LEU A 69 -1.44 -4.74 5.14
C LEU A 69 -0.08 -4.09 4.91
N GLN A 70 0.82 -4.72 4.16
CA GLN A 70 2.11 -4.12 3.81
C GLN A 70 1.96 -2.87 2.96
N ASP A 71 1.07 -2.91 1.95
CA ASP A 71 0.79 -1.77 1.08
C ASP A 71 0.23 -0.60 1.90
N VAL A 72 -0.77 -0.86 2.76
CA VAL A 72 -1.32 0.15 3.68
C VAL A 72 -0.25 0.67 4.64
N GLY A 73 0.60 -0.20 5.18
CA GLY A 73 1.71 0.20 6.04
C GLY A 73 2.67 1.17 5.35
N GLY A 74 3.03 0.90 4.08
CA GLY A 74 3.86 1.77 3.27
C GLY A 74 3.21 3.12 2.95
N GLU A 75 1.91 3.14 2.66
CA GLU A 75 1.16 4.40 2.48
C GLU A 75 1.17 5.25 3.75
N VAL A 76 0.99 4.63 4.93
CA VAL A 76 1.03 5.36 6.19
C VAL A 76 2.43 5.87 6.51
N ASP A 77 3.49 5.11 6.21
CA ASP A 77 4.89 5.56 6.37
C ASP A 77 5.20 6.78 5.50
N GLN A 78 4.79 6.76 4.23
CA GLN A 78 4.92 7.91 3.33
C GLN A 78 4.18 9.13 3.86
N TRP A 79 2.96 8.95 4.37
CA TRP A 79 2.20 10.04 4.98
C TRP A 79 2.90 10.61 6.21
N LEU A 80 3.49 9.75 7.05
CA LEU A 80 4.27 10.14 8.22
C LEU A 80 5.50 10.96 7.81
N ALA A 81 6.23 10.53 6.77
CA ALA A 81 7.37 11.24 6.22
C ALA A 81 6.99 12.64 5.71
N LEU A 82 5.86 12.76 5.00
CA LEU A 82 5.34 14.06 4.55
C LEU A 82 4.97 14.96 5.74
N CYS A 83 4.26 14.44 6.74
CA CYS A 83 3.92 15.22 7.94
C CYS A 83 5.18 15.72 8.66
N ARG A 84 6.25 14.92 8.75
CA ARG A 84 7.53 15.36 9.32
C ARG A 84 8.18 16.45 8.49
N ALA A 85 8.18 16.30 7.17
CA ALA A 85 8.75 17.28 6.25
C ALA A 85 8.02 18.62 6.32
N GLU A 86 6.70 18.62 6.42
CA GLU A 86 5.91 19.85 6.57
C GLU A 86 6.05 20.46 7.96
N LEU A 87 6.05 19.65 9.02
CA LEU A 87 6.29 20.15 10.37
C LEU A 87 7.66 20.82 10.52
N ALA A 88 8.69 20.32 9.83
CA ALA A 88 10.01 20.94 9.80
C ALA A 88 10.03 22.33 9.12
N LYS A 89 9.03 22.63 8.27
CA LYS A 89 8.89 23.91 7.57
C LYS A 89 7.94 24.88 8.27
N ALA A 90 7.09 24.39 9.17
CA ALA A 90 6.06 25.18 9.82
C ALA A 90 6.68 26.34 10.61
N THR A 91 6.16 27.55 10.39
CA THR A 91 6.69 28.77 11.02
C THR A 91 5.78 29.35 12.09
N ASP A 92 4.52 28.91 12.16
CA ASP A 92 3.55 29.37 13.16
C ASP A 92 2.98 28.22 14.00
N VAL A 93 2.44 28.59 15.17
CA VAL A 93 1.98 27.66 16.20
C VAL A 93 0.67 26.97 15.81
N GLU A 94 -0.21 27.63 15.05
CA GLU A 94 -1.51 27.06 14.66
C GLU A 94 -1.33 26.02 13.56
N GLU A 95 -0.48 26.30 12.57
CA GLU A 95 -0.01 25.36 11.56
C GLU A 95 0.70 24.16 12.21
N SER A 96 1.60 24.43 13.17
CA SER A 96 2.29 23.37 13.92
C SER A 96 1.33 22.47 14.69
N ASP A 97 0.35 23.01 15.42
CA ASP A 97 -0.64 22.20 16.16
C ASP A 97 -1.50 21.36 15.22
N ALA A 98 -1.88 21.92 14.06
CA ALA A 98 -2.63 21.17 13.04
C ALA A 98 -1.82 20.00 12.46
N LEU A 99 -0.54 20.24 12.14
CA LEU A 99 0.38 19.22 11.62
C LEU A 99 0.71 18.16 12.66
N ILE A 100 0.92 18.54 13.93
CA ILE A 100 1.13 17.59 15.04
C ILE A 100 -0.08 16.66 15.19
N ARG A 101 -1.30 17.20 15.21
CA ARG A 101 -2.52 16.36 15.30
C ARG A 101 -2.68 15.43 14.10
N LEU A 102 -2.23 15.84 12.92
CA LEU A 102 -2.25 15.00 11.73
C LEU A 102 -1.19 13.88 11.84
N TYR A 103 0.02 14.23 12.28
CA TYR A 103 1.13 13.31 12.53
C TYR A 103 0.75 12.25 13.58
N GLU A 104 0.19 12.64 14.72
CA GLU A 104 -0.26 11.71 15.77
C GLU A 104 -1.31 10.72 15.25
N ARG A 105 -2.28 11.19 14.46
CA ARG A 105 -3.29 10.31 13.83
C ARG A 105 -2.66 9.35 12.83
N ALA A 106 -1.71 9.80 12.03
CA ALA A 106 -1.01 8.94 11.07
C ALA A 106 -0.17 7.89 11.79
N LEU A 107 0.58 8.30 12.82
CA LEU A 107 1.37 7.40 13.67
C LEU A 107 0.48 6.34 14.35
N GLY A 108 -0.69 6.72 14.86
CA GLY A 108 -1.65 5.76 15.42
C GLY A 108 -2.09 4.70 14.42
N ARG A 109 -2.37 5.10 13.17
CA ARG A 109 -2.72 4.14 12.10
C ARG A 109 -1.55 3.22 11.75
N ALA A 110 -0.32 3.72 11.76
CA ALA A 110 0.88 2.92 11.48
C ALA A 110 1.07 1.85 12.56
N LEU A 111 0.93 2.23 13.83
CA LEU A 111 1.03 1.31 14.96
C LEU A 111 -0.06 0.24 14.92
N ASP A 112 -1.31 0.61 14.58
CA ASP A 112 -2.40 -0.35 14.42
C ASP A 112 -2.15 -1.33 13.26
N ALA A 113 -1.60 -0.86 12.14
CA ALA A 113 -1.24 -1.71 11.01
C ALA A 113 -0.10 -2.69 11.39
N ALA A 114 0.93 -2.20 12.07
CA ALA A 114 2.05 -3.00 12.55
C ALA A 114 1.60 -4.06 13.58
N ASP A 115 0.72 -3.70 14.53
CA ASP A 115 0.13 -4.67 15.49
C ASP A 115 -0.65 -5.77 14.76
N ARG A 116 -1.45 -5.42 13.75
CA ARG A 116 -2.17 -6.41 12.93
C ARG A 116 -1.22 -7.33 12.18
N MET A 117 -0.11 -6.81 11.65
CA MET A 117 0.89 -7.63 10.98
C MET A 117 1.56 -8.61 11.95
N ALA A 118 1.97 -8.11 13.12
CA ALA A 118 2.59 -8.92 14.17
C ALA A 118 1.66 -10.03 14.66
N ARG A 119 0.36 -9.75 14.87
CA ARG A 119 -0.64 -10.75 15.29
C ARG A 119 -0.87 -11.85 14.27
N LEU A 120 -0.69 -11.54 12.99
CA LEU A 120 -0.81 -12.52 11.90
C LEU A 120 0.48 -13.35 11.71
N GLY A 121 1.52 -13.13 12.52
CA GLY A 121 2.82 -13.81 12.36
C GLY A 121 3.56 -13.36 11.11
N ILE A 122 3.22 -12.18 10.58
CA ILE A 122 3.93 -11.56 9.45
C ILE A 122 5.14 -10.84 10.04
N ASP A 123 6.16 -11.62 10.38
CA ASP A 123 7.45 -11.13 10.82
C ASP A 123 8.44 -11.03 9.65
N THR A 124 9.62 -10.48 9.91
CA THR A 124 10.70 -10.34 8.92
C THR A 124 11.03 -11.68 8.26
N LYS A 125 10.99 -12.79 9.00
CA LYS A 125 11.29 -14.12 8.47
C LYS A 125 10.23 -14.61 7.47
N PHE A 126 8.95 -14.34 7.73
CA PHE A 126 7.87 -14.63 6.78
C PHE A 126 8.00 -13.80 5.50
N LEU A 127 8.38 -12.52 5.64
CA LEU A 127 8.60 -11.62 4.51
C LEU A 127 9.83 -12.04 3.68
N ASP A 128 10.94 -12.37 4.33
CA ASP A 128 12.17 -12.84 3.68
C ASP A 128 11.92 -14.15 2.92
N GLN A 129 11.21 -15.11 3.52
CA GLN A 129 10.83 -16.37 2.88
C GLN A 129 9.87 -16.17 1.70
N ARG A 130 9.05 -15.13 1.73
CA ARG A 130 8.18 -14.79 0.60
C ARG A 130 8.96 -14.09 -0.51
N GLN A 131 9.84 -13.15 -0.16
CA GLN A 131 10.70 -12.44 -1.09
C GLN A 131 11.61 -13.43 -1.85
N ALA A 132 12.26 -14.35 -1.12
CA ALA A 132 13.09 -15.40 -1.71
C ALA A 132 12.29 -16.25 -2.74
N ARG A 133 11.06 -16.64 -2.41
CA ARG A 133 10.19 -17.38 -3.35
C ARG A 133 9.79 -16.56 -4.58
N LEU A 134 9.63 -15.24 -4.44
CA LEU A 134 9.34 -14.36 -5.57
C LEU A 134 10.56 -14.19 -6.46
N ASP A 135 11.75 -14.04 -5.87
CA ASP A 135 13.02 -13.95 -6.58
C ASP A 135 13.31 -15.27 -7.33
N ASP A 136 13.06 -16.43 -6.70
CA ASP A 136 13.16 -17.74 -7.33
C ASP A 136 12.20 -17.88 -8.51
N ALA A 137 10.93 -17.50 -8.33
CA ALA A 137 9.92 -17.56 -9.41
C ALA A 137 10.25 -16.60 -10.55
N GLN A 138 10.79 -15.41 -10.27
CA GLN A 138 11.27 -14.47 -11.26
C GLN A 138 12.49 -15.01 -12.00
N GLY A 139 13.43 -15.64 -11.29
CA GLY A 139 14.58 -16.33 -11.85
C GLY A 139 14.16 -17.44 -12.81
N GLU A 140 13.15 -18.23 -12.44
CA GLU A 140 12.66 -19.31 -13.30
C GLU A 140 11.99 -18.78 -14.58
N VAL A 141 11.20 -17.71 -14.48
CA VAL A 141 10.63 -17.04 -15.67
C VAL A 141 11.73 -16.45 -16.55
N LEU A 142 12.73 -15.80 -15.96
CA LEU A 142 13.87 -15.23 -16.68
C LEU A 142 14.67 -16.32 -17.41
N ILE A 143 15.01 -17.42 -16.73
CA ILE A 143 15.69 -18.58 -17.32
C ILE A 143 14.85 -19.15 -18.47
N ARG A 144 13.53 -19.25 -18.32
CA ARG A 144 12.64 -19.78 -19.36
C ARG A 144 12.62 -18.87 -20.59
N VAL A 145 12.59 -17.56 -20.41
CA VAL A 145 12.66 -16.56 -21.49
C VAL A 145 14.03 -16.62 -22.19
N ILE A 146 15.12 -16.69 -21.43
CA ILE A 146 16.49 -16.79 -21.97
C ILE A 146 16.63 -18.08 -22.78
N ASN A 147 16.28 -19.23 -22.21
CA ASN A 147 16.37 -20.52 -22.90
C ASN A 147 15.53 -20.53 -24.17
N ARG A 148 14.34 -19.92 -24.16
CA ARG A 148 13.52 -19.79 -25.36
C ARG A 148 14.20 -18.91 -26.42
N ALA A 149 14.72 -17.75 -26.04
CA ALA A 149 15.41 -16.85 -26.95
C ALA A 149 16.66 -17.48 -27.56
N VAL A 150 17.49 -18.16 -26.75
CA VAL A 150 18.66 -18.91 -27.21
C VAL A 150 18.26 -20.02 -28.17
N THR A 151 17.22 -20.79 -27.85
CA THR A 151 16.71 -21.86 -28.73
C THR A 151 16.24 -21.30 -30.07
N ASP A 152 15.52 -20.18 -30.06
CA ASP A 152 15.02 -19.54 -31.28
C ASP A 152 16.17 -18.96 -32.13
N ILE A 153 17.22 -18.40 -31.50
CA ILE A 153 18.45 -17.94 -32.19
C ILE A 153 19.21 -19.11 -32.81
N LEU A 154 19.39 -20.21 -32.07
CA LEU A 154 20.09 -21.40 -32.56
C LEU A 154 19.33 -22.05 -33.72
N ALA A 155 18.01 -22.16 -33.62
CA ALA A 155 17.18 -22.69 -34.70
C ALA A 155 17.21 -21.79 -35.94
N ALA A 156 17.25 -20.47 -35.77
CA ALA A 156 17.42 -19.54 -36.88
C ALA A 156 18.82 -19.64 -37.52
N ALA A 157 19.88 -19.85 -36.72
CA ALA A 157 21.23 -20.06 -37.21
C ALA A 157 21.35 -21.38 -38.01
N ASP A 158 20.75 -22.46 -37.51
CA ASP A 158 20.76 -23.78 -38.16
C ASP A 158 19.94 -23.81 -39.46
N ALA A 159 18.88 -22.99 -39.54
CA ALA A 159 18.12 -22.80 -40.78
C ALA A 159 18.86 -21.96 -41.83
N THR A 160 19.92 -21.25 -41.46
CA THR A 160 20.66 -20.32 -42.33
C THR A 160 22.03 -20.87 -42.77
N LEU A 161 22.56 -21.89 -42.08
CA LEU A 161 23.87 -22.49 -42.35
C LEU A 161 23.73 -23.90 -42.96
N PRO A 162 24.44 -24.22 -44.06
CA PRO A 162 24.50 -25.59 -44.56
C PRO A 162 25.17 -26.51 -43.52
N ALA A 163 24.72 -27.77 -43.45
CA ALA A 163 25.11 -28.76 -42.44
C ALA A 163 26.63 -29.05 -42.32
N ASP A 164 27.46 -28.55 -43.23
CA ASP A 164 28.94 -28.67 -43.16
C ASP A 164 29.60 -27.61 -42.26
N GLN A 165 28.96 -26.45 -42.06
CA GLN A 165 29.50 -25.34 -41.25
C GLN A 165 29.08 -25.42 -39.78
N THR A 166 27.92 -26.00 -39.47
CA THR A 166 27.41 -26.13 -38.08
C THR A 166 28.34 -27.02 -37.22
N ASN A 167 28.86 -28.11 -37.79
CA ASN A 167 29.82 -29.00 -37.09
C ASN A 167 31.18 -28.32 -36.82
N THR A 168 31.59 -27.36 -37.65
CA THR A 168 32.88 -26.67 -37.50
C THR A 168 32.83 -25.61 -36.39
N ILE A 169 31.67 -24.93 -36.23
CA ILE A 169 31.49 -23.89 -35.20
C ILE A 169 31.28 -24.52 -33.81
N ILE A 170 30.54 -25.63 -33.70
CA ILE A 170 30.33 -26.34 -32.43
C ILE A 170 31.65 -26.93 -31.90
N ALA A 171 32.49 -27.50 -32.78
CA ALA A 171 33.82 -27.99 -32.39
C ALA A 171 34.72 -26.86 -31.85
N ALA A 172 34.73 -25.68 -32.48
CA ALA A 172 35.52 -24.54 -32.02
C ALA A 172 35.08 -23.96 -30.66
N ALA A 173 33.79 -24.07 -30.32
CA ALA A 173 33.25 -23.60 -29.04
C ALA A 173 33.48 -24.59 -27.88
N ILE A 174 33.56 -25.89 -28.16
CA ILE A 174 33.86 -26.92 -27.14
C ILE A 174 35.36 -26.96 -26.82
N ASP A 175 36.23 -26.69 -27.81
CA ASP A 175 37.69 -26.66 -27.61
C ASP A 175 38.17 -25.47 -26.76
N THR A 176 37.32 -24.47 -26.49
CA THR A 176 37.67 -23.30 -25.66
C THR A 176 37.49 -23.54 -24.15
N GLU A 177 36.87 -24.64 -23.72
CA GLU A 177 36.71 -25.00 -22.30
C GLU A 177 37.68 -26.08 -21.79
N ALA A 178 38.56 -26.63 -22.64
CA ALA A 178 39.55 -27.65 -22.25
C ALA A 178 40.92 -27.08 -21.83
N GLY A 179 40.98 -25.82 -21.39
CA GLY A 179 42.16 -25.20 -20.79
C GLY A 179 42.18 -25.39 -19.28
N ASP A 180 42.90 -26.41 -18.81
CA ASP A 180 43.17 -26.72 -17.40
C ASP A 180 43.53 -25.46 -16.58
N PRO A 181 42.79 -25.11 -15.50
CA PRO A 181 43.14 -23.96 -14.67
C PRO A 181 44.38 -24.30 -13.83
N ALA A 182 45.51 -23.67 -14.17
CA ALA A 182 46.73 -23.74 -13.38
C ALA A 182 46.48 -23.39 -11.89
N PRO A 183 47.05 -24.14 -10.94
CA PRO A 183 46.83 -23.89 -9.51
C PRO A 183 47.51 -22.57 -9.10
N GLN A 184 46.71 -21.60 -8.64
CA GLN A 184 47.24 -20.38 -8.06
C GLN A 184 47.71 -20.63 -6.62
N THR A 185 49.02 -20.53 -6.41
CA THR A 185 49.64 -20.44 -5.09
C THR A 185 49.29 -19.09 -4.45
N ILE A 186 48.51 -19.15 -3.38
CA ILE A 186 48.28 -18.02 -2.47
C ILE A 186 49.52 -17.87 -1.59
N THR A 187 50.33 -16.83 -1.84
CA THR A 187 51.40 -16.40 -0.92
C THR A 187 50.79 -15.47 0.12
N THR A 188 50.75 -15.93 1.35
CA THR A 188 50.37 -15.15 2.54
C THR A 188 51.52 -14.22 2.95
N LEU A 189 51.24 -12.91 3.05
CA LEU A 189 51.94 -11.95 3.90
C LEU A 189 50.90 -11.07 4.59
#